data_AF-Q22131-F1
#
_entry.id   AF-Q22131-F1
#
_cell.length_a   1.000
_cell.length_b   1.000
_cell.length_c   1.000
_cell.angle_alpha   90.00
_cell.angle_beta   90.00
_cell.angle_gamma   90.00
#
_symmetry.space_group_name_H-M   'P 1'
#
loop_
_entity.id
_entity.type
_entity.pdbx_description
1 polymer ?
#
loop_
_entity_poly.entity_id
_entity_poly.type
_entity_poly.pdbx_seq_one_letter_code
_entity_poly.pdbx_strand_id
1 'polypeptide(L)'
;MPILNRIMNFLKLLNMFWPINFNREEYRIVTQKPFRRNRNPISLITHLVLALTITGLQLHYELFQGGELKELAFIFMTTGNAISFLSGSVRGFDMILLIELLTAAATAYIYDMTLYYPVIMLMMAQTYIRLENTIELPEIDEDDIHHENHPENWRNNMHSRNERD
;
A
#
# COMPACT_ATOMS: atom_id res chain seq x y z
N MET A 1 -10.26 -19.28 26.94
CA MET A 1 -8.87 -18.82 27.18
C MET A 1 -8.92 -17.38 27.65
N PRO A 2 -8.17 -16.97 28.70
CA PRO A 2 -8.12 -15.57 29.09
C PRO A 2 -7.51 -14.74 27.96
N ILE A 3 -8.06 -13.55 27.70
CA ILE A 3 -7.64 -12.61 26.64
C ILE A 3 -6.12 -12.38 26.67
N LEU A 4 -5.53 -12.35 27.88
CA LEU A 4 -4.08 -12.21 28.08
C LEU A 4 -3.25 -13.29 27.37
N ASN A 5 -3.69 -14.56 27.41
CA ASN A 5 -3.00 -15.65 26.73
C ASN A 5 -3.09 -15.52 25.20
N ARG A 6 -4.22 -15.00 24.69
CA ARG A 6 -4.41 -14.72 23.26
C ARG A 6 -3.44 -13.63 22.79
N ILE A 7 -3.32 -12.54 23.56
CA ILE A 7 -2.38 -11.43 23.28
C ILE A 7 -0.92 -11.92 23.32
N MET A 8 -0.53 -12.68 24.34
CA MET A 8 0.84 -13.18 24.47
C MET A 8 1.25 -14.12 23.32
N ASN A 9 0.35 -15.00 22.89
CA ASN A 9 0.61 -15.88 21.75
C ASN A 9 0.74 -15.09 20.45
N PHE A 10 -0.07 -14.06 20.27
CA PHE A 10 0.00 -13.18 19.11
C PHE A 10 1.31 -12.38 19.07
N LEU A 11 1.75 -11.79 20.18
CA LEU A 11 3.03 -11.07 20.27
C LEU A 11 4.24 -11.99 19.99
N LYS A 12 4.19 -13.26 20.42
CA LYS A 12 5.22 -14.24 20.08
C LYS A 12 5.30 -14.52 18.58
N LEU A 13 4.16 -14.62 17.91
CA LEU A 13 4.10 -14.77 16.45
C LEU A 13 4.66 -13.52 15.76
N LEU A 14 4.28 -12.31 16.20
CA LEU A 14 4.81 -11.07 15.63
C LEU A 14 6.31 -10.95 15.71
N ASN A 15 6.89 -11.27 16.86
CA ASN A 15 8.33 -11.14 17.07
C ASN A 15 9.13 -12.14 16.23
N MET A 16 8.52 -13.25 15.81
CA MET A 16 9.14 -14.23 14.91
C MET A 16 9.29 -13.69 13.48
N PHE A 17 8.48 -12.71 13.07
CA PHE A 17 8.49 -12.13 11.72
C PHE A 17 9.16 -10.77 11.64
N TRP A 18 9.82 -10.31 12.70
CA TRP A 18 10.40 -8.97 12.75
C TRP A 18 11.92 -8.96 12.50
N PRO A 19 12.34 -8.55 11.30
CA PRO A 19 13.61 -7.86 11.13
C PRO A 19 13.37 -6.54 10.39
N ILE A 20 13.29 -5.43 11.12
CA ILE A 20 13.25 -4.09 10.53
C ILE A 20 14.44 -3.29 11.07
N ASN A 21 15.62 -3.57 10.51
CA ASN A 21 16.72 -2.62 10.49
C ASN A 21 16.85 -2.15 9.03
N PHE A 22 15.95 -1.27 8.59
CA PHE A 22 16.10 -0.61 7.29
C PHE A 22 16.85 0.70 7.48
N ASN A 23 17.73 1.01 6.54
CA ASN A 23 18.37 2.31 6.47
C ASN A 23 17.38 3.36 5.93
N ARG A 24 17.53 4.65 6.29
CA ARG A 24 16.54 5.71 5.95
C ARG A 24 16.23 5.81 4.45
N GLU A 25 17.20 5.46 3.60
CA GLU A 25 17.09 5.45 2.14
C GLU A 25 16.21 4.31 1.63
N GLU A 26 16.27 3.13 2.27
CA GLU A 26 15.49 1.96 1.86
C GLU A 26 13.99 2.19 2.03
N TYR A 27 13.58 2.95 3.06
CA TYR A 27 12.18 3.30 3.28
C TYR A 27 11.52 4.06 2.12
N ARG A 28 12.31 4.77 1.30
CA ARG A 28 11.82 5.62 0.21
C ARG A 28 11.68 4.89 -1.12
N ILE A 29 12.19 3.67 -1.24
CA ILE A 29 12.12 2.89 -2.48
C ILE A 29 10.65 2.62 -2.84
N VAL A 30 10.26 2.92 -4.07
CA VAL A 30 8.89 2.75 -4.55
C VAL A 30 8.59 1.26 -4.75
N THR A 31 7.48 0.80 -4.20
CA THR A 31 7.06 -0.61 -4.29
C THR A 31 5.84 -0.78 -5.18
N GLN A 32 5.02 0.26 -5.34
CA GLN A 32 3.90 0.28 -6.27
C GLN A 32 3.73 1.66 -6.88
N LYS A 33 3.58 1.72 -8.21
CA LYS A 33 3.25 2.96 -8.91
C LYS A 33 1.79 3.34 -8.64
N PRO A 34 1.45 4.64 -8.52
CA PRO A 34 0.06 5.08 -8.39
C PRO A 34 -0.79 4.60 -9.58
N PHE A 35 -2.07 4.35 -9.35
CA PHE A 35 -3.01 3.91 -10.38
C PHE A 35 -2.94 4.75 -11.68
N ARG A 36 -2.75 6.08 -11.56
CA ARG A 36 -2.61 6.96 -12.74
C ARG A 36 -1.45 6.57 -13.66
N ARG A 37 -0.38 6.00 -13.11
CA ARG A 37 0.80 5.50 -13.84
C ARG A 37 0.71 4.01 -14.14
N ASN A 38 -0.05 3.23 -13.34
CA ASN A 38 -0.28 1.81 -13.55
C ASN A 38 -1.69 1.53 -14.08
N ARG A 39 -1.85 1.54 -15.40
CA ARG A 39 -3.14 1.31 -16.10
C ARG A 39 -3.58 -0.16 -16.14
N ASN A 40 -3.03 -1.03 -15.28
CA ASN A 40 -3.44 -2.43 -15.25
C ASN A 40 -4.84 -2.57 -14.63
N PRO A 41 -5.88 -2.93 -15.41
CA PRO A 41 -7.24 -3.05 -14.89
C PRO A 41 -7.36 -4.12 -13.80
N ILE A 42 -6.48 -5.13 -13.81
CA ILE A 42 -6.47 -6.19 -12.79
C ILE A 42 -6.22 -5.60 -11.41
N SER A 43 -5.27 -4.67 -11.28
CA SER A 43 -4.97 -4.03 -9.99
C SER A 43 -6.17 -3.27 -9.45
N LEU A 44 -6.85 -2.48 -10.29
CA LEU A 44 -8.08 -1.77 -9.91
C LEU A 44 -9.16 -2.74 -9.43
N ILE A 45 -9.41 -3.81 -10.19
CA ILE A 45 -10.40 -4.83 -9.84
C ILE A 45 -10.04 -5.46 -8.49
N THR A 46 -8.78 -5.79 -8.25
CA THR A 46 -8.31 -6.36 -6.99
C THR A 46 -8.57 -5.42 -5.80
N HIS A 47 -8.19 -4.14 -5.91
CA HIS A 47 -8.41 -3.18 -4.82
C HIS A 47 -9.90 -2.94 -4.56
N LEU A 48 -10.74 -2.88 -5.59
CA LEU A 48 -12.19 -2.75 -5.46
C LEU A 48 -12.83 -3.99 -4.82
N VAL A 49 -12.47 -5.19 -5.28
CA VAL A 49 -12.97 -6.46 -4.70
C VAL A 49 -12.59 -6.56 -3.24
N LEU A 50 -11.34 -6.20 -2.88
CA LEU A 50 -10.91 -6.15 -1.48
C LEU A 50 -11.73 -5.15 -0.68
N ALA A 51 -11.89 -3.90 -1.15
CA ALA A 51 -12.65 -2.88 -0.44
C ALA A 51 -14.12 -3.28 -0.21
N LEU A 52 -14.76 -3.84 -1.23
CA LEU A 52 -16.13 -4.36 -1.12
C LEU A 52 -16.21 -5.56 -0.17
N THR A 53 -15.23 -6.46 -0.21
CA THR A 53 -15.17 -7.61 0.70
C THR A 53 -15.05 -7.15 2.16
N ILE A 54 -14.17 -6.19 2.43
CA ILE A 54 -13.98 -5.64 3.78
C ILE A 54 -15.26 -4.94 4.24
N THR A 55 -15.86 -4.10 3.40
CA THR A 55 -17.13 -3.42 3.70
C THR A 55 -18.25 -4.43 3.98
N GLY A 56 -18.35 -5.49 3.18
CA GLY A 56 -19.32 -6.57 3.38
C GLY A 56 -19.11 -7.32 4.70
N LEU A 57 -17.86 -7.57 5.09
CA LEU A 57 -17.53 -8.15 6.40
C LEU A 57 -17.82 -7.17 7.54
N GLN A 58 -17.58 -5.86 7.36
CA GLN A 58 -17.93 -4.85 8.36
C GLN A 58 -19.45 -4.80 8.60
N LEU A 59 -20.25 -4.95 7.54
CA LEU A 59 -21.71 -5.06 7.65
C LEU A 59 -22.10 -6.37 8.35
N HIS A 60 -21.47 -7.49 7.99
CA HIS A 60 -21.74 -8.79 8.58
C HIS A 60 -21.47 -8.84 10.09
N TYR A 61 -20.39 -8.19 10.54
CA TYR A 61 -20.02 -8.12 11.95
C TYR A 61 -20.59 -6.89 12.68
N GLU A 62 -21.53 -6.17 12.05
CA GLU A 62 -22.22 -4.99 12.61
C GLU A 62 -21.26 -3.90 13.13
N LEU A 63 -20.11 -3.73 12.46
CA LEU A 63 -19.03 -2.87 12.95
C LEU A 63 -19.30 -1.37 12.81
N PHE A 64 -20.33 -0.97 12.08
CA PHE A 64 -20.66 0.45 11.83
C PHE A 64 -21.34 1.17 13.00
N GLN A 65 -21.53 0.51 14.15
CA GLN A 65 -22.43 0.97 15.19
C GLN A 65 -21.78 1.67 16.39
N GLY A 66 -20.46 1.95 16.45
CA GLY A 66 -19.99 2.55 17.72
C GLY A 66 -18.56 2.99 17.95
N GLY A 67 -17.69 3.20 16.95
CA GLY A 67 -16.35 3.75 17.22
C GLY A 67 -15.51 2.87 18.16
N GLU A 68 -15.82 1.57 18.17
CA GLU A 68 -15.12 0.61 19.01
C GLU A 68 -13.70 0.40 18.47
N LEU A 69 -12.74 0.16 19.37
CA LEU A 69 -11.34 -0.09 18.99
C LEU A 69 -11.19 -1.20 17.94
N LYS A 70 -12.11 -2.16 17.89
CA LYS A 70 -12.12 -3.25 16.90
C LYS A 70 -12.41 -2.76 15.48
N GLU A 71 -13.19 -1.69 15.32
CA GLU A 71 -13.55 -1.10 14.03
C GLU A 71 -12.34 -0.42 13.37
N LEU A 72 -11.52 0.25 14.19
CA LEU A 72 -10.35 1.00 13.73
C LEU A 72 -9.36 0.13 12.92
N ALA A 73 -9.12 -1.11 13.37
CA ALA A 73 -8.20 -2.00 12.67
C ALA A 73 -8.66 -2.31 11.23
N PHE A 74 -9.97 -2.47 11.01
CA PHE A 74 -10.53 -2.75 9.69
C PHE A 74 -10.69 -1.49 8.83
N ILE A 75 -10.93 -0.34 9.46
CA ILE A 75 -10.85 0.96 8.78
C ILE A 75 -9.44 1.19 8.24
N PHE A 76 -8.41 1.07 9.08
CA PHE A 76 -7.02 1.26 8.65
C PHE A 76 -6.64 0.30 7.53
N MET A 77 -7.04 -0.98 7.62
CA MET A 77 -6.85 -1.94 6.55
C MET A 77 -7.49 -1.49 5.21
N THR A 78 -8.74 -1.01 5.25
CA THR A 78 -9.44 -0.52 4.05
C THR A 78 -8.79 0.74 3.48
N THR A 79 -8.44 1.68 4.35
CA THR A 79 -7.80 2.95 3.99
C THR A 79 -6.42 2.71 3.42
N GLY A 80 -5.62 1.83 4.02
CA GLY A 80 -4.30 1.45 3.51
C GLY A 80 -4.36 0.79 2.13
N ASN A 81 -5.36 -0.06 1.89
CA ASN A 81 -5.65 -0.62 0.56
C ASN A 81 -5.98 0.48 -0.46
N ALA A 82 -6.78 1.49 -0.09
CA ALA A 82 -7.13 2.59 -0.98
C ALA A 82 -5.96 3.54 -1.25
N ILE A 83 -5.17 3.87 -0.23
CA ILE A 83 -4.00 4.75 -0.35
C ILE A 83 -2.93 4.10 -1.24
N SER A 84 -2.58 2.84 -0.97
CA SER A 84 -1.60 2.11 -1.80
C SER A 84 -2.00 2.06 -3.28
N PHE A 85 -3.30 1.96 -3.56
CA PHE A 85 -3.81 2.00 -4.92
C PHE A 85 -3.72 3.39 -5.58
N LEU A 86 -4.26 4.41 -4.91
CA LEU A 86 -4.41 5.76 -5.48
C LEU A 86 -3.07 6.48 -5.61
N SER A 87 -2.27 6.44 -4.54
CA SER A 87 -1.03 7.19 -4.41
C SER A 87 0.20 6.35 -4.78
N GLY A 88 0.03 5.04 -4.92
CA GLY A 88 1.17 4.12 -4.95
C GLY A 88 1.66 3.82 -3.54
N SER A 89 2.76 3.09 -3.45
CA SER A 89 3.37 2.71 -2.18
C SER A 89 4.89 2.80 -2.26
N VAL A 90 5.50 3.06 -1.11
CA VAL A 90 6.94 2.96 -0.85
C VAL A 90 7.18 1.91 0.21
N ARG A 91 8.39 1.36 0.30
CA ARG A 91 8.71 0.31 1.28
C ARG A 91 8.27 0.69 2.69
N GLY A 92 8.53 1.92 3.12
CA GLY A 92 8.11 2.36 4.45
C GLY A 92 6.61 2.33 4.69
N PHE A 93 5.81 2.69 3.69
CA PHE A 93 4.36 2.59 3.79
C PHE A 93 3.89 1.14 3.80
N ASP A 94 4.48 0.27 2.97
CA ASP A 94 4.17 -1.17 3.00
C ASP A 94 4.52 -1.82 4.35
N MET A 95 5.59 -1.38 5.02
CA MET A 95 5.89 -1.84 6.38
C MET A 95 4.83 -1.39 7.39
N ILE A 96 4.36 -0.14 7.31
CA ILE A 96 3.26 0.36 8.15
C ILE A 96 2.00 -0.47 7.87
N LEU A 97 1.66 -0.70 6.60
CA LEU A 97 0.52 -1.49 6.20
C LEU A 97 0.62 -2.94 6.72
N LEU A 98 1.82 -3.53 6.72
CA LEU A 98 2.03 -4.85 7.31
C LEU A 98 1.74 -4.85 8.82
N ILE A 99 2.15 -3.80 9.54
CA ILE A 99 1.85 -3.64 10.98
C ILE A 99 0.34 -3.48 11.22
N GLU A 100 -0.34 -2.72 10.35
CA GLU A 100 -1.79 -2.56 10.40
C GLU A 100 -2.52 -3.89 10.16
N LEU A 101 -2.09 -4.66 9.16
CA LEU A 101 -2.64 -5.99 8.85
C LEU A 101 -2.43 -6.98 10.00
N LEU A 102 -1.28 -6.92 10.65
CA LEU A 102 -1.00 -7.69 11.86
C LEU A 102 -1.94 -7.28 13.00
N THR A 103 -2.15 -5.98 13.21
CA THR A 103 -3.09 -5.48 14.22
C THR A 103 -4.53 -5.91 13.91
N ALA A 104 -4.93 -5.92 12.64
CA ALA A 104 -6.21 -6.45 12.17
C ALA A 104 -6.33 -7.97 12.42
N ALA A 105 -5.26 -8.74 12.19
CA ALA A 105 -5.22 -10.17 12.50
C ALA A 105 -5.39 -10.42 14.01
N ALA A 106 -4.71 -9.63 14.85
CA ALA A 106 -4.85 -9.69 16.30
C ALA A 106 -6.29 -9.42 16.72
N THR A 107 -6.88 -8.37 16.15
CA THR A 107 -8.26 -7.96 16.42
C THR A 107 -9.23 -9.05 16.00
N ALA A 108 -9.09 -9.59 14.79
CA ALA A 108 -9.91 -10.70 14.32
C ALA A 108 -9.80 -11.95 15.22
N TYR A 109 -8.62 -12.22 15.78
CA TYR A 109 -8.43 -13.31 16.74
C TYR A 109 -9.05 -13.04 18.12
N ILE A 110 -8.93 -11.80 18.62
CA ILE A 110 -9.48 -11.43 19.92
C ILE A 110 -11.01 -11.47 19.91
N TYR A 111 -11.63 -10.98 18.84
CA TYR A 111 -13.09 -10.87 18.70
C TYR A 111 -13.74 -12.01 17.90
N ASP A 112 -13.00 -13.10 17.66
CA ASP A 112 -13.47 -14.30 16.93
C ASP A 112 -14.08 -13.99 15.54
N MET A 113 -13.55 -12.98 14.84
CA MET A 113 -14.00 -12.55 13.50
C MET A 113 -13.25 -13.32 12.39
N THR A 114 -13.48 -14.62 12.34
CA THR A 114 -12.71 -15.56 11.49
C THR A 114 -12.79 -15.30 9.98
N LEU A 115 -13.86 -14.65 9.50
CA LEU A 115 -14.03 -14.37 8.07
C LEU A 115 -13.05 -13.32 7.53
N TYR A 116 -12.38 -12.56 8.41
CA TYR A 116 -11.34 -11.62 7.98
C TYR A 116 -10.01 -12.29 7.63
N TYR A 117 -9.71 -13.49 8.15
CA TYR A 117 -8.39 -14.10 7.93
C TYR A 117 -8.01 -14.28 6.46
N PRO A 118 -8.89 -14.78 5.56
CA PRO A 118 -8.55 -14.89 4.14
C PRO A 118 -8.22 -13.54 3.50
N VAL A 119 -8.94 -12.49 3.88
CA VAL A 119 -8.73 -11.12 3.36
C VAL A 119 -7.40 -10.56 3.85
N ILE A 120 -7.13 -10.68 5.16
CA ILE A 120 -5.88 -10.22 5.76
C ILE A 120 -4.68 -10.97 5.14
N MET A 121 -4.77 -12.30 4.99
CA MET A 121 -3.70 -13.10 4.39
C MET A 121 -3.45 -12.70 2.94
N LEU A 122 -4.49 -12.43 2.15
CA LEU A 122 -4.35 -11.96 0.77
C LEU A 122 -3.66 -10.59 0.71
N MET A 123 -4.06 -9.65 1.59
CA MET A 123 -3.45 -8.33 1.65
C MET A 123 -2.00 -8.38 2.15
N MET A 124 -1.68 -9.25 3.11
CA MET A 124 -0.30 -9.48 3.56
C MET A 124 0.54 -10.04 2.42
N ALA A 125 0.02 -11.02 1.66
CA ALA A 125 0.71 -11.58 0.50
C ALA A 125 0.98 -10.52 -0.58
N GLN A 126 -0.01 -9.67 -0.90
CA GLN A 126 0.18 -8.55 -1.84
C GLN A 126 1.25 -7.58 -1.36
N THR A 127 1.24 -7.23 -0.08
CA THR A 127 2.21 -6.30 0.52
C THR A 127 3.61 -6.89 0.53
N TYR A 128 3.74 -8.19 0.82
CA TYR A 128 5.00 -8.90 0.73
C TYR A 128 5.55 -8.92 -0.70
N ILE A 129 4.70 -9.24 -1.68
CA ILE A 129 5.07 -9.22 -3.11
C ILE A 129 5.53 -7.82 -3.53
N ARG A 130 4.93 -6.74 -3.01
CA ARG A 130 5.38 -5.35 -3.28
C ARG A 130 6.72 -5.03 -2.64
N LEU A 131 6.95 -5.49 -1.42
CA LEU A 131 8.22 -5.34 -0.71
C LEU A 131 9.36 -6.13 -1.37
N GLU A 132 9.05 -7.27 -1.99
CA GLU A 132 10.00 -8.07 -2.75
C GLU A 132 10.28 -7.46 -4.14
N ASN A 133 9.25 -6.94 -4.82
CA ASN A 133 9.34 -6.35 -6.16
C ASN A 133 9.68 -4.85 -6.16
N THR A 134 10.54 -4.40 -5.26
CA THR A 134 10.89 -2.98 -5.15
C THR A 134 11.38 -2.40 -6.49
N ILE A 135 10.65 -1.40 -6.99
CA ILE A 135 10.91 -0.70 -8.25
C ILE A 135 11.75 0.53 -7.90
N GLU A 136 13.02 0.52 -8.25
CA GLU A 136 13.79 1.76 -8.32
C GLU A 136 13.20 2.60 -9.46
N LEU A 137 12.45 3.65 -9.12
CA LEU A 137 12.08 4.66 -10.10
C LEU A 137 13.27 5.62 -10.24
N PRO A 138 13.79 5.87 -11.45
CA PRO A 138 14.66 7.02 -11.64
C PRO A 138 13.91 8.28 -11.24
N GLU A 139 14.60 9.22 -10.58
CA GLU A 139 14.09 10.57 -10.28
C GLU A 139 13.50 11.14 -11.57
N ILE A 140 12.17 11.23 -11.64
CA ILE A 140 11.54 12.06 -12.64
C ILE A 140 11.61 13.45 -12.03
N ASP A 141 12.55 14.25 -12.53
CA ASP A 141 12.59 15.69 -12.35
C ASP A 141 11.16 16.23 -12.57
N GLU A 142 10.52 16.68 -11.49
CA GLU A 142 9.24 17.39 -11.56
C GLU A 142 9.38 18.74 -12.28
N ASP A 143 10.57 19.11 -12.75
CA ASP A 143 10.82 20.26 -13.61
C ASP A 143 10.37 20.06 -15.08
N ASP A 144 10.11 18.83 -15.54
CA ASP A 144 9.66 18.58 -16.92
C ASP A 144 8.12 18.66 -17.11
N ILE A 145 7.38 18.97 -16.04
CA ILE A 145 5.92 19.24 -16.11
C ILE A 145 5.65 20.76 -16.20
N HIS A 146 6.68 21.61 -16.08
CA HIS A 146 6.59 23.06 -16.20
C HIS A 146 7.45 23.69 -17.32
N HIS A 147 8.11 22.91 -18.19
CA HIS A 147 8.46 23.40 -19.53
C HIS A 147 7.20 23.40 -20.40
N GLU A 148 6.30 24.37 -20.21
CA GLU A 148 6.33 25.64 -20.95
C GLU A 148 6.59 25.38 -22.43
N ASN A 149 5.49 25.31 -23.18
CA ASN A 149 5.23 26.20 -24.31
C ASN A 149 6.52 26.68 -24.99
N HIS A 150 6.91 26.11 -26.12
CA HIS A 150 7.29 26.89 -27.31
C HIS A 150 7.68 25.94 -28.45
N PRO A 151 6.90 25.87 -29.55
CA PRO A 151 7.30 25.17 -30.79
C PRO A 151 8.48 25.81 -31.53
N GLU A 152 9.27 26.68 -30.89
CA GLU A 152 10.29 27.50 -31.55
C GLU A 152 11.70 26.90 -31.52
N ASN A 153 11.99 25.94 -30.63
CA ASN A 153 13.32 25.33 -30.54
C ASN A 153 13.62 24.27 -31.61
N TRP A 154 12.63 23.83 -32.39
CA TRP A 154 12.89 23.01 -33.59
C TRP A 154 13.50 23.83 -34.73
N ARG A 155 13.15 25.12 -34.83
CA ARG A 155 13.57 25.98 -35.94
C ARG A 155 15.02 26.46 -35.78
N ASN A 156 15.45 26.73 -34.55
CA ASN A 156 16.82 27.19 -34.27
C ASN A 156 17.87 26.05 -34.31
N ASN A 157 17.45 24.80 -34.11
CA ASN A 157 18.33 23.63 -34.26
C ASN A 157 18.49 23.16 -35.72
N MET A 158 17.59 23.58 -36.63
CA MET A 158 17.75 23.34 -38.07
C MET A 158 18.70 24.36 -38.71
N HIS A 159 18.66 25.63 -38.28
CA HIS A 159 19.54 26.66 -38.83
C HIS A 159 20.99 26.56 -38.35
N SER A 160 21.23 26.17 -37.10
CA SER A 160 22.60 26.02 -36.57
C SER A 160 23.37 24.82 -37.13
N ARG A 161 22.69 23.89 -37.81
CA ARG A 161 23.29 22.71 -38.44
C ARG A 161 23.76 22.94 -39.88
N ASN A 162 23.23 23.98 -40.55
CA ASN A 162 23.66 24.38 -41.89
C ASN A 162 24.83 25.38 -41.89
N GLU A 163 25.27 25.87 -40.74
CA GLU A 163 26.40 26.81 -40.63
C GLU A 163 27.72 26.14 -40.26
N ARG A 164 27.77 24.80 -40.15
CA ARG A 164 28.98 24.07 -39.72
C ARG A 164 29.49 22.98 -40.67
N ASP A 165 28.85 22.80 -41.83
CA ASP A 165 29.31 21.92 -42.92
C ASP A 165 29.32 22.70 -44.25
#